data_AF-A0A952EYI3-F1
#
_entry.id   AF-A0A952EYI3-F1
#
_cell.length_a   1.000
_cell.length_b   1.000
_cell.length_c   1.000
_cell.angle_alpha   90.00
_cell.angle_beta   90.00
_cell.angle_gamma   90.00
#
_symmetry.space_group_name_H-M   'P 1'
#
loop_
_entity.id
_entity.type
_entity.pdbx_description
1 polymer ?
#
loop_
_entity_poly.entity_id
_entity_poly.type
_entity_poly.pdbx_seq_one_letter_code
_entity_poly.pdbx_strand_id
1 'polypeptide(L)'
;MSDLANTAARRGAQPSNGGAGWRGTRLPRDERRGQLLAAASEVFVDRGYHAAGMDEIADRAGVSKPVLYQHFTSKLELYLAVLARHVDNLVSGVRQALRTTTDNRQRVRA
;
A
#
# COMPACT_ATOMS: atom_id res chain seq x y z
N MET A 1 -23.66 21.14 -65.26
CA MET A 1 -23.48 19.96 -64.39
C MET A 1 -22.34 20.28 -63.42
N SER A 2 -22.34 21.41 -62.69
CA SER A 2 -23.25 21.81 -61.60
C SER A 2 -23.04 20.97 -60.32
N ASP A 3 -22.70 21.72 -59.26
CA ASP A 3 -22.68 21.41 -57.82
C ASP A 3 -21.45 20.68 -57.26
N LEU A 4 -20.51 21.34 -56.54
CA LEU A 4 -20.63 22.12 -55.29
C LEU A 4 -21.46 21.43 -54.21
N ALA A 5 -20.78 20.71 -53.31
CA ALA A 5 -21.19 20.59 -51.91
C ALA A 5 -20.02 20.13 -51.02
N ASN A 6 -19.26 21.12 -50.55
CA ASN A 6 -18.64 21.07 -49.23
C ASN A 6 -19.75 21.15 -48.16
N THR A 7 -19.64 20.39 -47.06
CA THR A 7 -19.97 20.79 -45.66
C THR A 7 -20.41 19.60 -44.81
N ALA A 8 -19.64 19.31 -43.76
CA ALA A 8 -20.04 18.89 -42.39
C ALA A 8 -18.97 17.94 -41.82
N ALA A 9 -17.96 18.44 -41.10
CA ALA A 9 -18.02 18.63 -39.66
C ALA A 9 -18.66 17.44 -38.91
N ARG A 10 -17.84 16.62 -38.23
CA ARG A 10 -17.88 16.42 -36.75
C ARG A 10 -17.05 15.21 -36.31
N ARG A 11 -15.96 15.50 -35.60
CA ARG A 11 -15.71 15.10 -34.20
C ARG A 11 -15.95 13.61 -33.86
N GLY A 12 -14.86 12.87 -33.68
CA GLY A 12 -14.84 11.57 -33.01
C GLY A 12 -13.42 11.24 -32.54
N ALA A 13 -13.01 11.82 -31.42
CA ALA A 13 -11.79 11.45 -30.73
C ALA A 13 -11.92 9.98 -30.27
N GLN A 14 -11.03 9.11 -30.75
CA GLN A 14 -10.93 7.75 -30.22
C GLN A 14 -10.43 7.83 -28.76
N PRO A 15 -11.14 7.24 -27.80
CA PRO A 15 -10.77 7.33 -26.39
C PRO A 15 -9.53 6.49 -26.11
N SER A 16 -8.66 7.07 -25.27
CA SER A 16 -7.52 6.41 -24.64
C SER A 16 -7.97 5.14 -23.93
N ASN A 17 -7.30 4.04 -24.25
CA ASN A 17 -7.49 2.73 -23.64
C ASN A 17 -6.94 2.78 -22.19
N GLY A 18 -7.76 3.29 -21.27
CA GLY A 18 -7.49 3.33 -19.84
C GLY A 18 -7.54 1.93 -19.25
N GLY A 19 -6.45 1.53 -18.59
CA GLY A 19 -6.22 0.21 -18.03
C GLY A 19 -7.40 -0.37 -17.24
N ALA A 20 -8.01 -1.39 -17.83
CA ALA A 20 -8.86 -2.33 -17.14
C ALA A 20 -7.97 -3.21 -16.22
N GLY A 21 -7.74 -2.77 -14.97
CA GLY A 21 -6.91 -3.52 -14.01
C GLY A 21 -7.25 -3.38 -12.53
N TRP A 22 -7.91 -2.30 -12.09
CA TRP A 22 -8.13 -2.06 -10.65
C TRP A 22 -9.60 -2.12 -10.22
N ARG A 23 -10.35 -3.13 -10.67
CA ARG A 23 -11.59 -3.51 -9.97
C ARG A 23 -11.30 -4.58 -8.93
N GLY A 24 -10.37 -4.29 -8.03
CA GLY A 24 -10.25 -5.07 -6.79
C GLY A 24 -11.45 -4.75 -5.91
N THR A 25 -12.13 -5.78 -5.42
CA THR A 25 -13.15 -5.70 -4.37
C THR A 25 -12.69 -4.71 -3.30
N ARG A 26 -13.57 -3.77 -2.94
CA ARG A 26 -13.25 -2.67 -2.02
C ARG A 26 -12.92 -3.25 -0.64
N LEU A 27 -11.64 -3.51 -0.38
CA LEU A 27 -11.19 -3.97 0.94
C LEU A 27 -11.67 -3.00 2.03
N PRO A 28 -12.13 -3.50 3.19
CA PRO A 28 -12.32 -2.71 4.39
C PRO A 28 -11.11 -1.82 4.69
N ARG A 29 -11.36 -0.64 5.27
CA ARG A 29 -10.32 0.38 5.48
C ARG A 29 -9.13 -0.17 6.29
N ASP A 30 -9.38 -1.00 7.28
CA ASP A 30 -8.34 -1.54 8.16
C ASP A 30 -7.52 -2.64 7.48
N GLU A 31 -8.16 -3.52 6.70
CA GLU A 31 -7.44 -4.49 5.86
C GLU A 31 -6.54 -3.80 4.85
N ARG A 32 -7.04 -2.74 4.21
CA ARG A 32 -6.24 -1.92 3.30
C ARG A 32 -5.06 -1.26 4.00
N ARG A 33 -5.26 -0.75 5.22
CA ARG A 33 -4.17 -0.21 6.04
C ARG A 33 -3.13 -1.29 6.35
N GLY A 34 -3.56 -2.50 6.70
CA GLY A 34 -2.69 -3.65 6.95
C GLY A 34 -1.86 -4.05 5.73
N GLN A 35 -2.49 -4.08 4.54
CA GLN A 35 -1.84 -4.34 3.25
C GLN A 35 -0.73 -3.30 2.97
N LEU A 36 -1.03 -2.01 3.14
CA LEU A 36 -0.07 -0.94 2.95
C LEU A 36 1.12 -1.05 3.92
N LEU A 37 0.87 -1.38 5.19
CA LEU A 37 1.92 -1.57 6.18
C LEU A 37 2.82 -2.77 5.86
N ALA A 38 2.26 -3.86 5.35
CA ALA A 38 3.03 -5.04 4.94
C ALA A 38 3.98 -4.70 3.78
N ALA A 39 3.43 -4.13 2.69
CA ALA A 39 4.23 -3.72 1.54
C ALA A 39 5.31 -2.70 1.92
N ALA A 40 4.96 -1.71 2.74
CA ALA A 40 5.91 -0.71 3.22
C ALA A 40 7.04 -1.34 4.04
N SER A 41 6.73 -2.30 4.92
CA SER A 41 7.73 -3.02 5.70
C SER A 41 8.74 -3.74 4.80
N GLU A 42 8.28 -4.40 3.75
CA GLU A 42 9.17 -5.07 2.78
C GLU A 42 10.08 -4.06 2.08
N VAL A 43 9.52 -2.97 1.54
CA VAL A 43 10.34 -1.94 0.87
C VAL A 43 11.37 -1.33 1.81
N PHE A 44 10.98 -1.01 3.05
CA PHE A 44 11.90 -0.42 4.01
C PHE A 44 13.00 -1.38 4.44
N VAL A 45 12.74 -2.68 4.54
CA VAL A 45 13.75 -3.70 4.83
C VAL A 45 14.73 -3.82 3.66
N ASP A 46 14.23 -3.87 2.42
CA ASP A 46 15.05 -4.09 1.24
C ASP A 46 15.92 -2.87 0.88
N ARG A 47 15.37 -1.65 1.04
CA ARG A 47 15.97 -0.41 0.53
C ARG A 47 16.53 0.49 1.63
N GLY A 48 16.09 0.31 2.87
CA GLY A 48 16.25 1.29 3.94
C GLY A 48 15.32 2.50 3.77
N TYR A 49 15.17 3.29 4.84
CA TYR A 49 14.21 4.39 4.90
C TYR A 49 14.43 5.47 3.83
N HIS A 50 15.68 5.89 3.61
CA HIS A 50 15.97 7.02 2.71
C HIS A 50 15.72 6.67 1.24
N ALA A 51 16.16 5.49 0.80
CA ALA A 51 16.03 5.06 -0.60
C ALA A 51 14.62 4.55 -0.96
N ALA A 52 13.82 4.12 0.03
CA ALA A 52 12.43 3.74 -0.20
C ALA A 52 11.58 4.92 -0.70
N GLY A 53 10.85 4.70 -1.80
CA GLY A 53 9.92 5.65 -2.41
C GLY A 53 8.46 5.30 -2.14
N MET A 54 7.59 6.31 -2.05
CA MET A 54 6.14 6.10 -1.88
C MET A 54 5.50 5.44 -3.11
N ASP A 55 6.03 5.69 -4.31
CA ASP A 55 5.57 5.03 -5.54
C ASP A 55 5.83 3.53 -5.49
N GLU A 56 7.05 3.13 -5.15
CA GLU A 56 7.43 1.73 -5.04
C GLU A 56 6.58 0.96 -4.01
N ILE A 57 6.23 1.61 -2.90
CA ILE A 57 5.36 1.03 -1.89
C ILE A 57 3.93 0.85 -2.42
N ALA A 58 3.39 1.84 -3.13
CA ALA A 58 2.06 1.76 -3.72
C ALA A 58 1.98 0.65 -4.77
N ASP A 59 2.98 0.57 -5.64
CA ASP A 59 3.10 -0.45 -6.68
C ASP A 59 3.15 -1.86 -6.06
N ARG A 60 3.99 -2.04 -5.04
CA ARG A 60 4.09 -3.32 -4.31
C ARG A 60 2.81 -3.69 -3.58
N ALA A 61 2.11 -2.70 -3.02
CA ALA A 61 0.81 -2.93 -2.42
C ALA A 61 -0.31 -3.17 -3.45
N GLY A 62 -0.05 -3.00 -4.75
CA GLY A 62 -1.06 -3.12 -5.80
C GLY A 62 -2.13 -2.03 -5.75
N VAL A 63 -1.81 -0.86 -5.20
CA VAL A 63 -2.73 0.29 -5.08
C VAL A 63 -2.19 1.51 -5.80
N SER A 64 -3.05 2.45 -6.14
CA SER A 64 -2.59 3.73 -6.68
C SER A 64 -1.97 4.61 -5.60
N LYS A 65 -1.01 5.47 -5.99
CA LYS A 65 -0.37 6.44 -5.08
C LYS A 65 -1.37 7.31 -4.30
N PRO A 66 -2.48 7.82 -4.90
CA PRO A 66 -3.50 8.56 -4.13
C PRO A 66 -4.17 7.73 -3.03
N VAL A 67 -4.37 6.42 -3.24
CA VAL A 67 -4.95 5.52 -2.22
C VAL A 67 -3.99 5.37 -1.05
N LEU A 68 -2.68 5.21 -1.29
CA LEU A 68 -1.67 5.23 -0.23
C LEU A 68 -1.77 6.51 0.61
N TYR A 69 -1.85 7.68 -0.05
CA TYR A 69 -1.92 8.98 0.63
C TYR A 69 -3.22 9.22 1.41
N GLN A 70 -4.32 8.52 1.08
CA GLN A 70 -5.54 8.55 1.90
C GLN A 70 -5.35 7.90 3.28
N HIS A 71 -4.36 7.01 3.42
CA HIS A 71 -4.06 6.31 4.67
C HIS A 71 -2.84 6.86 5.41
N PHE A 72 -1.87 7.41 4.68
CA PHE A 72 -0.62 7.93 5.22
C PHE A 72 -0.21 9.18 4.46
N THR A 73 -0.20 10.32 5.14
CA THR A 73 0.09 11.64 4.57
C THR A 73 1.57 11.81 4.19
N SER A 74 2.47 11.03 4.80
CA SER A 74 3.90 11.12 4.56
C SER A 74 4.61 9.77 4.68
N LYS A 75 5.81 9.67 4.10
CA LYS A 75 6.71 8.51 4.28
C LYS A 75 7.08 8.30 5.75
N LEU A 76 7.26 9.39 6.51
CA LEU A 76 7.56 9.33 7.94
C LEU A 76 6.40 8.73 8.72
N GLU A 77 5.16 9.18 8.48
CA GLU A 77 3.98 8.63 9.14
C GLU A 77 3.82 7.13 8.86
N LEU A 78 4.00 6.72 7.60
CA LEU A 78 3.97 5.32 7.21
C LEU A 78 5.07 4.51 7.91
N TYR A 79 6.29 5.03 7.96
CA TYR A 79 7.41 4.38 8.62
C TYR A 79 7.18 4.22 10.12
N LEU A 80 6.72 5.26 10.81
CA LEU A 80 6.38 5.20 12.23
C LEU A 80 5.27 4.19 12.51
N ALA A 81 4.26 4.09 11.63
CA ALA A 81 3.20 3.10 11.77
C ALA A 81 3.71 1.66 11.57
N VAL A 82 4.67 1.44 10.66
CA VAL A 82 5.35 0.15 10.50
C VAL A 82 6.13 -0.20 11.78
N LEU A 83 6.90 0.75 12.32
CA LEU A 83 7.64 0.55 13.57
C LEU A 83 6.71 0.25 14.75
N ALA A 84 5.63 1.01 14.90
CA ALA A 84 4.65 0.79 15.96
C ALA A 84 4.08 -0.64 15.89
N ARG A 85 3.69 -1.11 14.70
CA ARG A 85 3.21 -2.49 14.51
C ARG A 85 4.24 -3.53 14.93
N HIS A 86 5.52 -3.34 14.60
CA HIS A 86 6.58 -4.26 14.99
C HIS A 86 6.84 -4.25 16.49
N VAL A 87 6.85 -3.07 17.12
CA VAL A 87 6.98 -2.94 18.58
C VAL A 87 5.79 -3.62 19.29
N ASP A 88 4.57 -3.41 18.81
CA ASP A 88 3.38 -4.04 19.38
C ASP A 88 3.44 -5.58 19.27
N ASN A 89 3.92 -6.09 18.15
CA ASN A 89 4.15 -7.53 17.96
C ASN A 89 5.19 -8.08 18.94
N LEU A 90 6.34 -7.40 19.08
CA LEU A 90 7.41 -7.78 20.01
C LEU A 90 6.90 -7.80 21.45
N VAL A 91 6.24 -6.72 21.88
CA VAL A 91 5.68 -6.60 23.23
C VAL A 91 4.62 -7.68 23.47
N SER A 92 3.77 -7.97 22.48
CA SER A 92 2.75 -9.01 22.58
C SER A 92 3.36 -10.40 22.71
N GLY A 93 4.42 -10.70 21.94
CA GLY A 93 5.18 -11.95 22.03
C GLY A 93 5.82 -12.12 23.41
N VAL A 94 6.51 -11.10 23.93
CA VAL A 94 7.09 -11.12 25.28
C VAL A 94 6.01 -11.34 26.34
N ARG A 95 4.89 -10.61 26.26
CA ARG A 95 3.75 -10.79 27.18
C ARG A 95 3.14 -12.19 27.10
N GLN A 96 3.13 -12.81 25.93
CA GLN A 96 2.65 -14.18 25.76
C GLN A 96 3.62 -15.17 26.42
N ALA A 97 4.91 -15.09 26.13
CA ALA A 97 5.93 -15.95 26.74
C ALA A 97 5.94 -15.87 28.28
N LEU A 98 5.78 -14.67 28.85
CA LEU A 98 5.68 -14.49 30.30
C LEU A 98 4.48 -15.21 30.93
N ARG A 99 3.39 -15.37 30.17
CA ARG A 99 2.15 -16.05 30.61
C ARG A 99 2.22 -17.57 30.44
N THR A 100 3.07 -18.12 29.56
CA THR A 100 3.07 -19.57 29.27
C THR A 100 3.89 -20.40 30.23
N THR A 101 4.95 -19.84 30.83
CA THR A 101 5.86 -20.56 31.73
C THR A 101 6.52 -19.60 32.70
N THR A 102 6.99 -20.11 33.84
CA THR A 102 7.80 -19.37 34.82
C THR A 102 9.31 -19.58 34.62
N ASP A 103 9.72 -20.55 33.79
CA ASP A 103 11.11 -20.79 33.43
C ASP A 103 11.60 -19.79 32.36
N ASN A 104 12.54 -18.92 32.74
CA ASN A 104 13.10 -17.90 31.86
C ASN A 104 13.80 -18.46 30.63
N ARG A 105 14.40 -19.66 30.70
CA ARG A 105 15.02 -20.28 29.50
C ARG A 105 13.97 -20.70 28.48
N GLN A 106 12.81 -21.16 28.94
CA GLN A 106 11.70 -21.51 28.05
C GLN A 106 11.05 -20.26 27.45
N ARG A 107 10.94 -19.16 28.21
CA ARG A 107 10.37 -17.89 27.72
C ARG A 107 11.09 -17.30 26.52
N VAL A 108 12.42 -17.36 26.49
CA VAL A 108 13.23 -16.79 25.38
C VAL A 108 13.09 -17.60 24.08
N ARG A 109 12.69 -18.88 24.19
CA ARG A 109 12.52 -19.79 23.03
C ARG A 109 11.10 -19.83 22.49
N ALA A 110 10.12 -19.31 23.24
CA ALA A 110 8.71 -19.27 22.88
C ALA A 110 8.42 -18.07 21.97
#